data_AF-A0A5N5TH95-F1
#
_entry.id   AF-A0A5N5TH95-F1
#
_cell.length_a   1.000
_cell.length_b   1.000
_cell.length_c   1.000
_cell.angle_alpha   90.00
_cell.angle_beta   90.00
_cell.angle_gamma   90.00
#
_symmetry.space_group_name_H-M   'P 1'
#
loop_
_entity.id
_entity.type
_entity.pdbx_description
1 polymer ?
#
loop_
_entity_poly.entity_id
_entity_poly.type
_entity_poly.pdbx_seq_one_letter_code
_entity_poly.pdbx_strand_id
1 'polypeptide(L)'
;ILDRGKLFHSYVEQSLQNKIEDDFKIVEQYIKSVKSVLEDIESVRLLESRVIHPYLHYQGFVDCVGLYRGNPVVIDFKTSAKPKSTLSSTYDSPLQVAAYLGAMNYDPSYETLPNISSALIVIAYETGMPANVHCLNEKKCLKYWDFWCKRLLQFKNMNCEPR
;
A
#
# COMPACT_ATOMS: atom_id res chain seq x y z
N ILE A 1 15.83 -4.24 18.97
CA ILE A 1 16.08 -4.30 17.50
C ILE A 1 15.10 -3.34 16.86
N LEU A 2 15.57 -2.24 16.27
CA LEU A 2 14.71 -1.33 15.53
C LEU A 2 14.24 -2.05 14.26
N ASP A 3 12.93 -2.13 14.07
CA ASP A 3 12.34 -2.65 12.83
C ASP A 3 12.51 -1.58 11.74
N ARG A 4 13.50 -1.80 10.85
CA ARG A 4 13.82 -0.87 9.76
C ARG A 4 12.62 -0.62 8.85
N GLY A 5 11.72 -1.60 8.70
CA GLY A 5 10.49 -1.43 7.94
C GLY A 5 9.59 -0.37 8.59
N LYS A 6 9.31 -0.50 9.89
CA LYS A 6 8.51 0.49 10.62
C LYS A 6 9.12 1.88 10.60
N LEU A 7 10.44 2.00 10.78
CA LEU A 7 11.11 3.30 10.71
C LEU A 7 11.02 3.91 9.30
N PHE A 8 11.09 3.09 8.25
CA PHE A 8 10.87 3.56 6.88
C PHE A 8 9.43 4.03 6.64
N HIS A 9 8.41 3.30 7.13
CA HIS A 9 7.02 3.77 7.02
C HIS A 9 6.79 5.07 7.79
N SER A 10 7.37 5.23 8.99
CA SER A 10 7.34 6.50 9.74
C SER A 10 7.93 7.66 8.92
N TYR A 11 9.05 7.43 8.22
CA TYR A 11 9.61 8.43 7.31
C TYR A 11 8.64 8.79 6.18
N VAL A 12 8.05 7.80 5.53
CA VAL A 12 7.10 8.03 4.44
C VAL A 12 5.91 8.86 4.91
N GLU A 13 5.33 8.50 6.06
CA GLU A 13 4.23 9.23 6.69
C GLU A 13 4.62 10.70 6.94
N GLN A 14 5.71 10.92 7.66
CA GLN A 14 6.21 12.26 8.00
C GLN A 14 6.57 13.08 6.76
N SER A 15 7.16 12.46 5.73
CA SER A 15 7.50 13.12 4.48
C SER A 15 6.26 13.58 3.73
N LEU A 16 5.21 12.74 3.64
CA LEU A 16 3.96 13.09 2.97
C LEU A 16 3.16 14.16 3.74
N GLN A 17 3.39 14.31 5.03
CA GLN A 17 2.85 15.39 5.86
C GLN A 17 3.70 16.66 5.84
N ASN A 18 4.89 16.65 5.22
CA ASN A 18 5.91 17.71 5.30
C ASN A 18 6.34 18.03 6.74
N LYS A 19 6.46 17.01 7.59
CA LYS A 19 6.81 17.11 9.02
C LYS A 19 7.82 16.03 9.42
N ILE A 20 9.07 16.17 8.99
CA ILE A 20 10.16 15.28 9.41
C ILE A 20 10.62 15.68 10.81
N GLU A 21 10.36 14.81 11.79
CA GLU A 21 10.65 15.04 13.21
C GLU A 21 11.73 14.07 13.74
N ASP A 22 11.81 12.86 13.19
CA ASP A 22 12.74 11.82 13.67
C ASP A 22 14.09 11.81 12.91
N ASP A 23 15.09 11.16 13.51
CA ASP A 23 16.34 10.79 12.84
C ASP A 23 16.19 9.47 12.07
N PHE A 24 16.23 9.58 10.74
CA PHE A 24 16.06 8.45 9.83
C PHE A 24 17.37 7.92 9.22
N LYS A 25 18.53 8.25 9.80
CA LYS A 25 19.84 7.82 9.27
C LYS A 25 19.97 6.31 9.04
N ILE A 26 19.31 5.49 9.88
CA ILE A 26 19.35 4.01 9.75
C ILE A 26 18.66 3.51 8.46
N VAL A 27 17.73 4.28 7.91
CA VAL A 27 16.95 3.94 6.70
C VAL A 27 17.24 4.87 5.53
N GLU A 28 18.34 5.64 5.58
CA GLU A 28 18.71 6.64 4.56
C GLU A 28 18.72 6.08 3.13
N GLN A 29 19.07 4.80 2.96
CA GLN A 29 19.12 4.17 1.65
C GLN A 29 17.71 3.89 1.11
N TYR A 30 16.77 3.47 1.96
CA TYR A 30 15.37 3.36 1.56
C TYR A 30 14.79 4.73 1.20
N ILE A 31 15.12 5.76 1.98
CA ILE A 31 14.72 7.15 1.72
C ILE A 31 15.20 7.60 0.34
N LYS A 32 16.50 7.43 0.08
CA LYS A 32 17.10 7.73 -1.22
C LYS A 32 16.40 6.97 -2.35
N SER A 33 16.02 5.71 -2.12
CA SER A 33 15.33 4.87 -3.10
C SER A 33 13.97 5.43 -3.51
N VAL A 34 13.17 5.92 -2.56
CA VAL A 34 11.78 6.38 -2.82
C VAL A 34 11.64 7.88 -3.07
N LYS A 35 12.69 8.66 -2.86
CA LYS A 35 12.64 10.13 -2.92
C LYS A 35 11.87 10.67 -4.14
N SER A 36 12.22 10.23 -5.35
CA SER A 36 11.56 10.68 -6.58
C SER A 36 10.10 10.21 -6.69
N VAL A 37 9.74 9.11 -6.04
CA VAL A 37 8.35 8.63 -6.00
C VAL A 37 7.52 9.50 -5.07
N LEU A 38 8.06 9.89 -3.91
CA LEU A 38 7.38 10.77 -2.96
C LEU A 38 7.12 12.16 -3.53
N GLU A 39 8.06 12.69 -4.34
CA GLU A 39 7.90 13.97 -5.05
C GLU A 39 6.74 13.96 -6.07
N ASP A 40 6.39 12.79 -6.60
CA ASP A 40 5.28 12.59 -7.55
C ASP A 40 3.92 12.35 -6.86
N ILE A 41 3.88 12.30 -5.52
CA ILE A 41 2.66 12.10 -4.74
C ILE A 41 2.12 13.45 -4.26
N GLU A 42 0.86 13.70 -4.57
CA GLU A 42 0.17 14.95 -4.28
C GLU A 42 -1.19 14.67 -3.64
N SER A 43 -1.79 15.71 -3.02
CA SER A 43 -3.17 15.68 -2.53
C SER A 43 -3.52 14.44 -1.68
N VAL A 44 -2.65 14.10 -0.73
CA VAL A 44 -2.85 12.98 0.20
C VAL A 44 -4.18 13.15 0.93
N ARG A 45 -5.04 12.14 0.81
CA ARG A 45 -6.39 12.08 1.40
C ARG A 45 -6.43 11.22 2.64
N LEU A 46 -5.76 10.08 2.60
CA LEU A 46 -5.60 9.16 3.73
C LEU A 46 -4.13 8.82 3.89
N LEU A 47 -3.70 8.65 5.12
CA LEU A 47 -2.33 8.30 5.47
C LEU A 47 -2.38 7.45 6.75
N GLU A 48 -1.71 6.30 6.76
CA GLU A 48 -1.71 5.33 7.87
C GLU A 48 -3.12 5.16 8.46
N SER A 49 -4.07 4.79 7.61
CA SER A 49 -5.50 4.86 7.91
C SER A 49 -6.16 3.50 7.90
N ARG A 50 -7.00 3.23 8.90
CA ARG A 50 -7.79 2.00 8.98
C ARG A 50 -8.89 2.02 7.93
N VAL A 51 -9.06 0.90 7.22
CA VAL A 51 -10.15 0.66 6.27
C VAL A 51 -10.91 -0.59 6.66
N ILE A 52 -12.22 -0.59 6.50
CA ILE A 52 -13.11 -1.68 6.90
C ILE A 52 -14.06 -2.00 5.75
N HIS A 53 -14.12 -3.28 5.35
CA HIS A 53 -15.16 -3.76 4.45
C HIS A 53 -16.32 -4.35 5.28
N PRO A 54 -17.44 -3.63 5.45
CA PRO A 54 -18.50 -4.05 6.37
C PRO A 54 -19.19 -5.36 5.93
N TYR A 55 -19.36 -5.57 4.62
CA TYR A 55 -20.04 -6.77 4.08
C TYR A 55 -19.15 -8.03 4.00
N LEU A 56 -17.85 -7.86 3.74
CA LEU A 56 -16.92 -8.99 3.67
C LEU A 56 -16.23 -9.28 5.00
N HIS A 57 -16.43 -8.43 6.01
CA HIS A 57 -15.95 -8.58 7.39
C HIS A 57 -14.42 -8.73 7.47
N TYR A 58 -13.69 -7.85 6.80
CA TYR A 58 -12.25 -7.70 6.98
C TYR A 58 -11.87 -6.22 7.11
N GLN A 59 -10.68 -5.98 7.61
CA GLN A 59 -10.12 -4.65 7.78
C GLN A 59 -8.62 -4.64 7.48
N GLY A 60 -8.08 -3.46 7.20
CA GLY A 60 -6.67 -3.26 6.95
C GLY A 60 -6.20 -1.87 7.39
N PHE A 61 -4.91 -1.62 7.24
CA PHE A 61 -4.29 -0.33 7.43
C PHE A 61 -3.59 0.06 6.13
N VAL A 62 -4.07 1.12 5.50
CA VAL A 62 -3.53 1.61 4.22
C VAL A 62 -2.43 2.62 4.51
N ASP A 63 -1.27 2.46 3.87
CA ASP A 63 -0.16 3.38 4.04
C ASP A 63 -0.55 4.78 3.54
N CYS A 64 -1.05 4.90 2.31
CA CYS A 64 -1.40 6.19 1.71
C CYS A 64 -2.49 6.08 0.64
N VAL A 65 -3.33 7.11 0.55
CA VAL A 65 -4.24 7.36 -0.57
C VAL A 65 -4.06 8.80 -1.03
N GLY A 66 -3.79 9.00 -2.31
CA GLY A 66 -3.52 10.32 -2.86
C GLY A 66 -3.51 10.31 -4.39
N LEU A 67 -3.00 11.39 -4.98
CA LEU A 67 -2.74 11.47 -6.41
C LEU A 67 -1.29 11.10 -6.69
N TYR A 68 -1.06 10.14 -7.58
CA TYR A 68 0.26 9.87 -8.14
C TYR A 68 0.28 10.32 -9.59
N ARG A 69 1.05 11.36 -9.90
CA ARG A 69 1.08 11.99 -11.24
C ARG A 69 -0.33 12.31 -11.76
N GLY A 70 -1.15 12.91 -10.91
CA GLY A 70 -2.54 13.29 -11.21
C GLY A 70 -3.58 12.16 -11.16
N ASN A 71 -3.18 10.90 -10.90
CA ASN A 71 -4.12 9.76 -10.85
C ASN A 71 -4.44 9.37 -9.39
N PRO A 72 -5.71 9.29 -8.98
CA PRO A 72 -6.08 8.78 -7.66
C PRO A 72 -5.67 7.32 -7.50
N VAL A 73 -4.89 7.03 -6.46
CA VAL A 73 -4.36 5.69 -6.18
C VAL A 73 -4.34 5.37 -4.68
N VAL A 74 -4.54 4.10 -4.36
CA VAL A 74 -4.09 3.50 -3.10
C VAL A 74 -2.62 3.12 -3.25
N ILE A 75 -1.77 3.49 -2.30
CA ILE A 75 -0.32 3.26 -2.35
C ILE A 75 0.08 2.35 -1.19
N ASP A 76 0.85 1.31 -1.50
CA ASP A 76 1.47 0.40 -0.54
C ASP A 76 3.00 0.43 -0.74
N PHE A 77 3.72 0.83 0.31
CA PHE A 77 5.16 0.91 0.32
C PHE A 77 5.74 -0.38 0.91
N LYS A 78 6.83 -0.88 0.29
CA LYS A 78 7.52 -2.08 0.72
C LYS A 78 9.03 -1.87 0.69
N THR A 79 9.74 -2.41 1.67
CA THR A 79 11.21 -2.49 1.64
C THR A 79 11.67 -3.81 1.04
N SER A 80 12.78 -3.81 0.30
CA SER A 80 13.40 -5.05 -0.19
C SER A 80 14.92 -4.97 -0.27
N ALA A 81 15.57 -6.10 0.02
CA ALA A 81 16.98 -6.33 -0.27
C ALA A 81 17.23 -6.72 -1.73
N LYS A 82 16.22 -7.31 -2.40
CA LYS A 82 16.35 -7.87 -3.76
C LYS A 82 15.53 -7.04 -4.75
N PRO A 83 16.04 -6.80 -5.97
CA PRO A 83 15.25 -6.15 -7.01
C PRO A 83 13.94 -6.88 -7.30
N LYS A 84 12.85 -6.12 -7.40
CA LYS A 84 11.49 -6.58 -7.70
C LYS A 84 10.96 -5.87 -8.94
N SER A 85 11.60 -6.10 -10.08
CA SER A 85 11.31 -5.41 -11.35
C SER A 85 9.99 -5.84 -12.01
N THR A 86 9.40 -6.96 -11.59
CA THR A 86 8.12 -7.45 -12.12
C THR A 86 7.05 -7.51 -11.05
N LEU A 87 5.78 -7.33 -11.42
CA LEU A 87 4.67 -7.41 -10.48
C LEU A 87 4.60 -8.78 -9.80
N SER A 88 4.87 -9.88 -10.51
CA SER A 88 4.88 -11.23 -9.94
C SER A 88 5.94 -11.42 -8.84
N SER A 89 7.03 -10.67 -8.89
CA SER A 89 8.09 -10.73 -7.88
C SER A 89 7.68 -10.09 -6.54
N THR A 90 6.56 -9.34 -6.51
CA THR A 90 6.00 -8.69 -5.31
C THR A 90 5.06 -9.59 -4.49
N TYR A 91 4.92 -10.87 -4.88
CA TYR A 91 4.11 -11.89 -4.21
C TYR A 91 2.65 -11.45 -3.99
N ASP A 92 2.28 -11.22 -2.73
CA ASP A 92 0.90 -10.92 -2.31
C ASP A 92 0.58 -9.42 -2.27
N SER A 93 1.57 -8.56 -2.51
CA SER A 93 1.35 -7.10 -2.53
C SER A 93 0.21 -6.66 -3.47
N PRO A 94 0.03 -7.27 -4.67
CA PRO A 94 -1.13 -6.97 -5.53
C PRO A 94 -2.48 -7.35 -4.91
N LEU A 95 -2.52 -8.42 -4.11
CA LEU A 95 -3.73 -8.82 -3.38
C LEU A 95 -4.02 -7.86 -2.24
N GLN A 96 -2.97 -7.40 -1.55
CA GLN A 96 -3.08 -6.44 -0.45
C GLN A 96 -3.67 -5.11 -0.93
N VAL A 97 -3.14 -4.51 -2.00
CA VAL A 97 -3.71 -3.26 -2.53
C VAL A 97 -5.11 -3.42 -3.08
N ALA A 98 -5.45 -4.58 -3.68
CA ALA A 98 -6.81 -4.87 -4.11
C ALA A 98 -7.77 -5.00 -2.91
N ALA A 99 -7.33 -5.62 -1.82
CA ALA A 99 -8.08 -5.70 -0.57
C ALA A 99 -8.32 -4.31 0.05
N TYR A 100 -7.33 -3.43 0.00
CA TYR A 100 -7.44 -2.06 0.49
C TYR A 100 -8.42 -1.24 -0.32
N LEU A 101 -8.35 -1.31 -1.66
CA LEU A 101 -9.33 -0.66 -2.54
C LEU A 101 -10.75 -1.16 -2.24
N GLY A 102 -10.93 -2.48 -2.14
CA GLY A 102 -12.24 -3.06 -1.82
C GLY A 102 -12.77 -2.64 -0.45
N ALA A 103 -11.91 -2.53 0.56
CA ALA A 103 -12.35 -2.09 1.89
C ALA A 103 -12.71 -0.60 1.87
N MET A 104 -11.80 0.25 1.40
CA MET A 104 -11.96 1.69 1.39
C MET A 104 -13.21 2.14 0.60
N ASN A 105 -13.44 1.58 -0.60
CA ASN A 105 -14.60 1.95 -1.42
C ASN A 105 -15.96 1.52 -0.82
N TYR A 106 -15.97 0.62 0.17
CA TYR A 106 -17.18 0.16 0.86
C TYR A 106 -17.23 0.63 2.33
N ASP A 107 -16.25 1.39 2.79
CA ASP A 107 -16.19 1.91 4.15
C ASP A 107 -16.99 3.22 4.25
N PRO A 108 -18.06 3.28 5.07
CA PRO A 108 -18.85 4.50 5.23
C PRO A 108 -18.04 5.71 5.72
N SER A 109 -16.90 5.48 6.39
CA SER A 109 -16.00 6.55 6.84
C SER A 109 -15.39 7.35 5.68
N TYR A 110 -15.39 6.77 4.47
CA TYR A 110 -14.77 7.33 3.27
C TYR A 110 -15.77 7.55 2.13
N GLU A 111 -17.08 7.54 2.39
CA GLU A 111 -18.13 7.69 1.37
C GLU A 111 -18.07 9.00 0.56
N THR A 112 -17.42 10.03 1.12
CA THR A 112 -17.24 11.33 0.46
C THR A 112 -16.06 11.37 -0.50
N LEU A 113 -15.18 10.36 -0.46
CA LEU A 113 -14.08 10.23 -1.40
C LEU A 113 -14.58 9.61 -2.72
N PRO A 114 -14.03 10.02 -3.88
CA PRO A 114 -14.36 9.38 -5.14
C PRO A 114 -13.90 7.92 -5.13
N ASN A 115 -14.63 7.06 -5.83
CA ASN A 115 -14.22 5.67 -6.02
C ASN A 115 -12.83 5.61 -6.68
N ILE A 116 -11.90 4.97 -5.99
CA ILE A 116 -10.55 4.75 -6.50
C ILE A 116 -10.50 3.35 -7.09
N SER A 117 -9.96 3.25 -8.31
CA SER A 117 -9.87 1.98 -9.05
C SER A 117 -8.43 1.56 -9.35
N SER A 118 -7.45 2.42 -9.05
CA SER A 118 -6.05 2.18 -9.34
C SER A 118 -5.22 2.10 -8.06
N ALA A 119 -4.10 1.38 -8.13
CA ALA A 119 -3.17 1.22 -7.02
C ALA A 119 -1.71 1.29 -7.46
N LEU A 120 -0.86 1.59 -6.49
CA LEU A 120 0.58 1.67 -6.63
C LEU A 120 1.24 0.77 -5.59
N ILE A 121 2.22 -0.04 -6.02
CA ILE A 121 3.12 -0.75 -5.10
C ILE A 121 4.51 -0.17 -5.31
N VAL A 122 5.09 0.39 -4.26
CA VAL A 122 6.40 1.07 -4.30
C VAL A 122 7.41 0.22 -3.54
N ILE A 123 8.42 -0.29 -4.25
CA ILE A 123 9.46 -1.13 -3.67
C ILE A 123 10.72 -0.29 -3.45
N ALA A 124 10.99 0.06 -2.19
CA ALA A 124 12.19 0.73 -1.72
C ALA A 124 13.33 -0.26 -1.51
N TYR A 125 14.56 0.11 -1.90
CA TYR A 125 15.73 -0.76 -1.82
C TYR A 125 16.74 -0.34 -0.75
N GLU A 126 17.26 -1.31 -0.02
CA GLU A 126 18.26 -1.06 1.03
C GLU A 126 19.62 -0.57 0.49
N THR A 127 19.82 -0.71 -0.82
CA THR A 127 21.01 -0.27 -1.54
C THR A 127 20.94 1.18 -1.99
N GLY A 128 19.78 1.84 -1.86
CA GLY A 128 19.55 3.20 -2.35
C GLY A 128 19.39 3.30 -3.86
N MET A 129 19.25 2.17 -4.57
CA MET A 129 18.83 2.17 -5.97
C MET A 129 17.42 2.75 -6.11
N PRO A 130 17.07 3.38 -7.25
CA PRO A 130 15.72 3.90 -7.47
C PRO A 130 14.64 2.84 -7.24
N ALA A 131 13.57 3.22 -6.55
CA ALA A 131 12.46 2.33 -6.24
C ALA A 131 11.79 1.80 -7.51
N ASN A 132 11.33 0.56 -7.47
CA ASN A 132 10.42 0.07 -8.50
C ASN A 132 8.98 0.43 -8.15
N VAL A 133 8.29 1.04 -9.10
CA VAL A 133 6.90 1.46 -8.99
C VAL A 133 6.05 0.57 -9.89
N HIS A 134 5.15 -0.19 -9.29
CA HIS A 134 4.20 -1.03 -10.02
C HIS A 134 2.83 -0.38 -10.04
N CYS A 135 2.44 0.16 -11.19
CA CYS A 135 1.10 0.72 -11.40
C CYS A 135 0.10 -0.39 -11.76
N LEU A 136 -0.96 -0.51 -10.96
CA LEU A 136 -2.10 -1.36 -11.22
C LEU A 136 -3.27 -0.47 -11.62
N ASN A 137 -3.71 -0.61 -12.88
CA ASN A 137 -4.95 0.01 -13.34
C ASN A 137 -6.15 -0.81 -12.87
N GLU A 138 -7.36 -0.27 -13.08
CA GLU A 138 -8.62 -0.90 -12.73
C GLU A 138 -8.72 -2.37 -13.14
N LYS A 139 -8.39 -2.70 -14.40
CA LYS A 139 -8.43 -4.08 -14.89
C LYS A 139 -7.53 -5.02 -14.09
N LYS A 140 -6.32 -4.57 -13.72
CA LYS A 140 -5.41 -5.36 -12.87
C LYS A 140 -5.95 -5.46 -11.44
N CYS A 141 -6.43 -4.36 -10.87
CA CYS A 141 -7.00 -4.33 -9.52
C CYS A 141 -8.19 -5.29 -9.40
N LEU A 142 -9.13 -5.27 -10.35
CA LEU A 142 -10.27 -6.20 -10.41
C LEU A 142 -9.82 -7.67 -10.51
N LYS A 143 -8.80 -7.96 -11.33
CA LYS A 143 -8.24 -9.31 -11.41
C LYS A 143 -7.67 -9.79 -10.07
N TYR A 144 -6.93 -8.94 -9.36
CA TYR A 144 -6.37 -9.30 -8.06
C TYR A 144 -7.41 -9.29 -6.94
N TRP A 145 -8.48 -8.51 -7.07
CA TRP A 145 -9.65 -8.56 -6.21
C TRP A 145 -10.30 -9.94 -6.26
N ASP A 146 -10.52 -10.50 -7.45
CA ASP A 146 -11.08 -11.86 -7.58
C ASP A 146 -10.21 -12.91 -6.87
N PHE A 147 -8.88 -12.78 -6.98
CA PHE A 147 -7.95 -13.67 -6.27
C PHE A 147 -7.97 -13.45 -4.76
N TRP A 148 -8.09 -12.20 -4.30
CA TRP A 148 -8.22 -11.87 -2.89
C TRP A 148 -9.52 -12.46 -2.31
N CYS A 149 -10.66 -12.31 -2.99
CA CYS A 149 -11.92 -12.88 -2.56
C CYS A 149 -11.85 -14.41 -2.41
N LYS A 150 -11.14 -15.10 -3.32
CA LYS A 150 -10.91 -16.56 -3.20
C LYS A 150 -10.10 -16.91 -1.95
N ARG A 151 -9.05 -16.13 -1.62
CA ARG A 151 -8.28 -16.33 -0.39
C ARG A 151 -9.10 -16.04 0.87
N LEU A 152 -9.92 -14.98 0.84
CA LEU A 152 -10.80 -14.66 1.95
C LEU A 152 -11.82 -15.79 2.19
N LEU A 153 -12.38 -16.36 1.12
CA LEU A 153 -13.27 -17.51 1.23
C LEU A 153 -12.56 -18.74 1.81
N GLN A 154 -11.35 -19.05 1.34
CA GLN A 154 -10.53 -20.14 1.90
C GLN A 154 -10.28 -19.93 3.40
N PHE A 155 -9.92 -18.71 3.81
CA PHE A 155 -9.74 -18.36 5.21
C PHE A 155 -11.01 -18.56 6.03
N LYS A 156 -12.17 -18.12 5.51
CA LYS A 156 -13.46 -18.33 6.19
C LYS A 156 -13.77 -19.82 6.35
N ASN A 157 -13.58 -20.61 5.30
CA ASN A 157 -13.85 -22.05 5.35
C ASN A 157 -12.96 -22.79 6.37
N MET A 158 -11.67 -22.46 6.45
CA MET A 158 -10.75 -23.05 7.44
C MET A 158 -11.15 -22.71 8.88
N ASN A 159 -11.76 -21.55 9.12
CA ASN A 159 -12.17 -21.11 10.45
C ASN A 159 -13.63 -21.47 10.79
N CYS A 160 -14.37 -22.08 9.87
CA CYS A 160 -15.73 -22.59 10.08
C CYS A 160 -15.78 -24.08 10.43
N GLU A 161 -14.66 -24.81 10.38
CA GLU A 161 -14.61 -26.18 10.90
C GLU A 161 -14.51 -26.17 12.44
N PRO A 162 -15.33 -26.97 13.15
CA PRO A 162 -15.20 -27.08 14.60
C PRO A 162 -13.83 -27.69 14.95
N ARG A 163 -13.10 -27.06 15.87
CA ARG A 163 -11.90 -27.65 16.47
C ARG A 163 -12.25 -28.88 17.29
#